data_AF-A0A8T4WJW1-F1
#
_entry.id   AF-A0A8T4WJW1-F1
#
_cell.length_a   1.000
_cell.length_b   1.000
_cell.length_c   1.000
_cell.angle_alpha   90.00
_cell.angle_beta   90.00
_cell.angle_gamma   90.00
#
_symmetry.space_group_name_H-M   'P 1'
#
loop_
_entity.id
_entity.type
_entity.pdbx_description
1 polymer ?
#
loop_
_entity_poly.entity_id
_entity_poly.type
_entity_poly.pdbx_seq_one_letter_code
_entity_poly.pdbx_strand_id
1 'polypeptide(L)'
;MEFAEEFEIGRTYLLETQNQEYPFEVFQSLTKDRPGLCITSELTDNIKEEYDLDGVEFSHLSDSGDRTAIGPMELDLLGLTIKRFASEKEGTVLLDGIDYLLSKNDTSTVIGFIRSLQDRIHRESGILLIVLNTSDIEEKNVQLLKNRLDLEIKSMKDIKGKEEKSPITREGDHLVSQVRDMMEFLKEQEQHIEKEVDQMDLEEPTEVSRSKDFKTLKDEIETLREENESLKTELERIKAESEEKKKEDVFEEEIVDDVVATVKEEKEDIEEGMEKVEDEEEMKAKEGYRSDAMMETLRKLEDEVGSLRDEIDKVKEESSREDVQDIREERKDKKVENEEKETDEEIEKEPDITESEGTPDIQSESDYEVIQEPKLEVEYQSEKTKKTAEKPKEESEKEPTDQKIIIEEDKTILKSDFEIAEDVESENSIEVQKGVILKGSLKAEGDITVEESTTIQGEIISRSGDVKIGKDCKVNDEIFGRSVSVSERSKVEDIVAKKEVILKNNTRVRDISCQEDVK
;
A
#
# COMPACT_ATOMS: atom_id res chain seq x y z
N MET A 1 17.23 -1.48 12.62
CA MET A 1 17.03 -0.03 12.39
C MET A 1 15.81 0.40 13.19
N GLU A 2 15.83 1.56 13.83
CA GLU A 2 14.72 2.03 14.67
C GLU A 2 14.18 3.32 14.06
N PHE A 3 13.18 3.19 13.18
CA PHE A 3 12.57 4.33 12.47
C PHE A 3 11.50 5.04 13.31
N ALA A 4 11.10 4.46 14.45
CA ALA A 4 9.96 4.91 15.24
C ALA A 4 10.09 6.36 15.75
N GLU A 5 11.31 6.87 15.95
CA GLU A 5 11.55 8.24 16.41
C GLU A 5 11.18 9.31 15.38
N GLU A 6 11.02 8.95 14.10
CA GLU A 6 10.71 9.88 13.02
C GLU A 6 9.22 10.06 12.73
N PHE A 7 8.35 9.27 13.38
CA PHE A 7 6.92 9.26 13.12
C PHE A 7 6.14 9.70 14.35
N GLU A 8 5.36 10.76 14.19
CA GLU A 8 4.50 11.31 15.22
C GLU A 8 3.10 10.68 15.18
N ILE A 9 2.56 10.48 16.38
CA ILE A 9 1.19 10.02 16.60
C ILE A 9 0.19 11.04 16.05
N GLY A 10 -0.89 10.55 15.44
CA GLY A 10 -1.96 11.38 14.90
C GLY A 10 -1.61 12.04 13.56
N ARG A 11 -0.56 11.55 12.88
CA ARG A 11 -0.11 12.06 11.58
C ARG A 11 -0.24 11.02 10.46
N THR A 12 -0.22 11.55 9.24
CA THR A 12 -0.22 10.77 8.01
C THR A 12 0.99 11.12 7.18
N TYR A 13 1.69 10.11 6.69
CA TYR A 13 2.96 10.22 5.98
C TYR A 13 2.84 9.61 4.59
N LEU A 14 3.51 10.24 3.62
CA LEU A 14 3.68 9.69 2.28
C LEU A 14 5.08 9.09 2.19
N LEU A 15 5.16 7.77 2.03
CA LEU A 15 6.41 7.05 1.85
C LEU A 15 6.70 6.92 0.35
N GLU A 16 7.59 7.77 -0.14
CA GLU A 16 8.05 7.69 -1.53
C GLU A 16 9.12 6.63 -1.66
N THR A 17 8.90 5.71 -2.58
CA THR A 17 9.83 4.61 -2.79
C THR A 17 9.91 4.21 -4.26
N GLN A 18 11.04 3.61 -4.62
CA GLN A 18 11.22 2.84 -5.84
C GLN A 18 11.33 1.32 -5.54
N ASN A 19 11.31 0.93 -4.26
CA ASN A 19 11.33 -0.46 -3.81
C ASN A 19 10.39 -0.70 -2.61
N GLN A 20 9.70 -1.84 -2.59
CA GLN A 20 8.71 -2.16 -1.56
C GLN A 20 9.28 -2.48 -0.19
N GLU A 21 10.57 -2.85 -0.07
CA GLU A 21 11.17 -3.18 1.24
C GLU A 21 11.07 -2.03 2.26
N TYR A 22 11.37 -0.79 1.86
CA TYR A 22 11.46 0.34 2.79
C TYR A 22 10.16 0.63 3.54
N PRO A 23 9.00 0.73 2.87
CA PRO A 23 7.73 0.87 3.56
C PRO A 23 7.45 -0.24 4.59
N PHE A 24 7.75 -1.50 4.26
CA PHE A 24 7.54 -2.62 5.17
C PHE A 24 8.53 -2.62 6.34
N GLU A 25 9.79 -2.22 6.14
CA GLU A 25 10.78 -2.05 7.23
C GLU A 25 10.36 -0.95 8.22
N VAL A 26 9.90 0.20 7.70
CA VAL A 26 9.37 1.30 8.52
C VAL A 26 8.15 0.81 9.30
N PHE A 27 7.23 0.15 8.62
CA PHE A 27 6.01 -0.36 9.23
C PHE A 27 6.28 -1.43 10.30
N GLN A 28 7.20 -2.37 10.05
CA GLN A 28 7.66 -3.34 11.04
C GLN A 28 8.18 -2.64 12.29
N SER A 29 9.03 -1.62 12.12
CA SER A 29 9.59 -0.91 13.27
C SER A 29 8.53 -0.23 14.14
N LEU A 30 7.46 0.30 13.53
CA LEU A 30 6.37 0.98 14.21
C LEU A 30 5.37 0.02 14.84
N THR A 31 5.33 -1.24 14.40
CA THR A 31 4.38 -2.26 14.87
C THR A 31 4.94 -3.16 15.97
N LYS A 32 6.22 -3.01 16.33
CA LYS A 32 6.82 -3.69 17.50
C LYS A 32 6.13 -3.33 18.82
N ASP A 33 5.75 -2.07 18.96
CA ASP A 33 5.17 -1.54 20.20
C ASP A 33 3.68 -1.19 20.06
N ARG A 34 3.09 -1.41 18.88
CA ARG A 34 1.76 -0.90 18.51
C ARG A 34 1.06 -1.87 17.56
N PRO A 35 -0.27 -2.02 17.64
CA PRO A 35 -1.00 -2.83 16.65
C PRO A 35 -0.78 -2.30 15.23
N GLY A 36 -0.66 -3.21 14.26
CA GLY A 36 -0.52 -2.88 12.84
C GLY A 36 -1.71 -3.36 12.00
N LEU A 37 -2.10 -2.56 11.01
CA LEU A 37 -2.94 -2.98 9.89
C LEU A 37 -2.19 -2.71 8.58
N CYS A 38 -1.92 -3.75 7.81
CA CYS A 38 -1.32 -3.66 6.49
C CYS A 38 -2.36 -3.89 5.41
N ILE A 39 -2.51 -2.93 4.51
CA ILE A 39 -3.29 -3.05 3.29
C ILE A 39 -2.31 -3.00 2.13
N THR A 40 -2.26 -4.02 1.29
CA THR A 40 -1.33 -4.09 0.15
C THR A 40 -1.97 -4.80 -1.04
N SER A 41 -1.66 -4.35 -2.26
CA SER A 41 -2.01 -5.05 -3.50
C SER A 41 -1.19 -6.31 -3.76
N GLU A 42 -0.18 -6.57 -2.93
CA GLU A 42 0.68 -7.75 -3.03
C GLU A 42 0.11 -8.97 -2.26
N LEU A 43 0.56 -10.17 -2.67
CA LEU A 43 0.17 -11.42 -2.02
C LEU A 43 0.68 -11.47 -0.58
N THR A 44 -0.27 -11.63 0.34
CA THR A 44 -0.11 -11.37 1.76
C THR A 44 0.75 -12.40 2.51
N ASP A 45 0.81 -13.63 2.02
CA ASP A 45 1.46 -14.74 2.70
C ASP A 45 3.00 -14.59 2.69
N ASN A 46 3.56 -14.03 1.61
CA ASN A 46 5.00 -13.82 1.48
C ASN A 46 5.50 -12.67 2.39
N ILE A 47 4.72 -11.59 2.50
CA ILE A 47 5.11 -10.37 3.22
C ILE A 47 5.16 -10.58 4.74
N LYS A 48 4.25 -11.41 5.28
CA LYS A 48 4.21 -11.67 6.73
C LYS A 48 5.49 -12.32 7.23
N GLU A 49 5.94 -13.36 6.54
CA GLU A 49 7.12 -14.14 6.90
C GLU A 49 8.40 -13.35 6.58
N GLU A 50 8.44 -12.66 5.44
CA GLU A 50 9.61 -11.90 4.99
C GLU A 50 9.95 -10.73 5.92
N TYR A 51 8.94 -10.04 6.46
CA TYR A 51 9.13 -8.83 7.27
C TYR A 51 8.81 -9.03 8.75
N ASP A 52 8.67 -10.26 9.25
CA ASP A 52 8.42 -10.57 10.68
C ASP A 52 7.24 -9.75 11.25
N LEU A 53 6.13 -9.72 10.51
CA LEU A 53 4.93 -8.91 10.84
C LEU A 53 3.91 -9.73 11.66
N ASP A 54 4.40 -10.51 12.61
CA ASP A 54 3.59 -11.33 13.48
C ASP A 54 2.62 -10.48 14.32
N GLY A 55 1.32 -10.83 14.27
CA GLY A 55 0.27 -10.12 15.00
C GLY A 55 -0.28 -8.86 14.32
N VAL A 56 0.20 -8.52 13.13
CA VAL A 56 -0.37 -7.48 12.27
C VAL A 56 -1.61 -8.01 11.55
N GLU A 57 -2.65 -7.19 11.47
CA GLU A 57 -3.83 -7.46 10.63
C GLU A 57 -3.50 -7.16 9.17
N PHE A 58 -3.94 -8.01 8.25
CA PHE A 58 -3.72 -7.79 6.82
C PHE A 58 -5.01 -7.77 6.02
N SER A 59 -5.07 -6.85 5.07
CA SER A 59 -6.08 -6.80 4.01
C SER A 59 -5.37 -6.78 2.66
N HIS A 60 -5.81 -7.62 1.75
CA HIS A 60 -5.32 -7.59 0.37
C HIS A 60 -6.11 -6.52 -0.41
N LEU A 61 -5.46 -5.73 -1.26
CA LEU A 61 -6.14 -4.76 -2.12
C LEU A 61 -6.23 -5.37 -3.52
N SER A 62 -7.36 -5.99 -3.85
CA SER A 62 -7.48 -6.81 -5.04
C SER A 62 -8.92 -6.98 -5.50
N ASP A 63 -9.09 -7.09 -6.82
CA ASP A 63 -10.33 -7.50 -7.48
C ASP A 63 -10.60 -9.03 -7.33
N SER A 64 -9.74 -9.80 -6.66
CA SER A 64 -9.80 -11.28 -6.57
C SER A 64 -10.97 -11.82 -5.75
N GLY A 65 -11.66 -10.97 -4.98
CA GLY A 65 -12.83 -11.37 -4.18
C GLY A 65 -12.52 -12.30 -3.01
N ASP A 66 -11.26 -12.40 -2.60
CA ASP A 66 -10.83 -13.19 -1.44
C ASP A 66 -11.31 -12.57 -0.11
N ARG A 67 -11.26 -13.37 0.97
CA ARG A 67 -11.84 -13.04 2.29
C ARG A 67 -11.35 -11.75 2.94
N THR A 68 -10.08 -11.45 2.73
CA THR A 68 -9.40 -10.25 3.25
C THR A 68 -9.15 -9.25 2.13
N ALA A 69 -9.62 -9.56 0.91
CA ALA A 69 -9.49 -8.68 -0.23
C ALA A 69 -10.55 -7.58 -0.17
N ILE A 70 -10.10 -6.35 -0.32
CA ILE A 70 -10.95 -5.18 -0.52
C ILE A 70 -10.71 -4.73 -1.96
N GLY A 71 -11.79 -4.55 -2.72
CA GLY A 71 -11.66 -4.08 -4.09
C GLY A 71 -11.10 -2.65 -4.14
N PRO A 72 -10.25 -2.30 -5.11
CA PRO A 72 -9.74 -0.93 -5.28
C PRO A 72 -10.85 0.11 -5.52
N MET A 73 -12.04 -0.30 -5.97
CA MET A 73 -13.21 0.57 -6.14
C MET A 73 -14.06 0.68 -4.88
N GLU A 74 -13.82 -0.16 -3.87
CA GLU A 74 -14.61 -0.25 -2.63
C GLU A 74 -14.06 0.71 -1.56
N LEU A 75 -13.85 1.98 -1.93
CA LEU A 75 -13.26 3.00 -1.05
C LEU A 75 -14.04 3.17 0.27
N ASP A 76 -15.34 2.93 0.26
CA ASP A 76 -16.18 2.96 1.48
C ASP A 76 -15.82 1.82 2.44
N LEU A 77 -15.64 0.60 1.93
CA LEU A 77 -15.24 -0.56 2.73
C LEU A 77 -13.80 -0.41 3.23
N LEU A 78 -12.89 -0.03 2.34
CA LEU A 78 -11.50 0.28 2.67
C LEU A 78 -11.42 1.32 3.80
N GLY A 79 -12.20 2.39 3.65
CA GLY A 79 -12.29 3.44 4.64
C GLY A 79 -12.86 2.98 5.96
N LEU A 80 -13.90 2.15 5.95
CA LEU A 80 -14.48 1.58 7.16
C LEU A 80 -13.47 0.70 7.91
N THR A 81 -12.75 -0.16 7.19
CA THR A 81 -11.72 -1.05 7.75
C THR A 81 -10.62 -0.25 8.45
N ILE A 82 -10.03 0.73 7.77
CA ILE A 82 -8.98 1.59 8.33
C ILE A 82 -9.51 2.38 9.53
N LYS A 83 -10.70 2.97 9.41
CA LYS A 83 -11.31 3.78 10.47
C LYS A 83 -11.66 2.96 11.71
N ARG A 84 -12.14 1.72 11.54
CA ARG A 84 -12.45 0.80 12.64
C ARG A 84 -11.16 0.44 13.39
N PHE A 85 -10.15 -0.02 12.65
CA PHE A 85 -8.85 -0.36 13.21
C PHE A 85 -8.24 0.80 14.00
N ALA A 86 -8.21 2.01 13.42
CA ALA A 86 -7.68 3.20 14.07
C ALA A 86 -8.38 3.51 15.40
N SER A 87 -9.69 3.24 15.51
CA SER A 87 -10.49 3.57 16.71
C SER A 87 -10.39 2.53 17.81
N GLU A 88 -10.15 1.28 17.45
CA GLU A 88 -10.12 0.17 18.40
C GLU A 88 -8.73 -0.02 18.99
N LYS A 89 -7.68 0.32 18.22
CA LYS A 89 -6.32 -0.15 18.50
C LYS A 89 -5.26 0.96 18.57
N GLU A 90 -5.61 2.22 18.30
CA GLU A 90 -4.66 3.37 18.28
C GLU A 90 -3.33 3.00 17.56
N GLY A 91 -3.46 2.29 16.43
CA GLY A 91 -2.37 1.57 15.78
C GLY A 91 -1.80 2.25 14.54
N THR A 92 -0.81 1.58 13.93
CA THR A 92 -0.18 2.00 12.68
C THR A 92 -0.89 1.32 11.50
N VAL A 93 -1.22 2.09 10.47
CA VAL A 93 -1.83 1.60 9.23
C VAL A 93 -0.86 1.82 8.09
N LEU A 94 -0.54 0.78 7.32
CA LEU A 94 0.14 0.86 6.04
C LEU A 94 -0.87 0.68 4.91
N LEU A 95 -0.97 1.66 4.02
CA LEU A 95 -1.74 1.59 2.78
C LEU A 95 -0.77 1.59 1.60
N ASP A 96 -0.52 0.40 1.10
CA ASP A 96 0.24 0.10 -0.10
C ASP A 96 -0.72 -0.26 -1.25
N GLY A 97 -0.50 0.30 -2.44
CA GLY A 97 -1.45 0.21 -3.57
C GLY A 97 -2.24 1.50 -3.87
N ILE A 98 -1.70 2.68 -3.54
CA ILE A 98 -2.36 3.96 -3.91
C ILE A 98 -2.42 4.16 -5.43
N ASP A 99 -1.41 3.66 -6.15
CA ASP A 99 -1.35 3.53 -7.60
C ASP A 99 -2.52 2.70 -8.11
N TYR A 100 -2.82 1.58 -7.46
CA TYR A 100 -3.94 0.73 -7.84
C TYR A 100 -5.29 1.44 -7.61
N LEU A 101 -5.44 2.17 -6.50
CA LEU A 101 -6.62 3.01 -6.26
C LEU A 101 -6.79 4.09 -7.33
N LEU A 102 -5.71 4.78 -7.70
CA LEU A 102 -5.72 5.81 -8.74
C LEU A 102 -5.98 5.25 -10.14
N SER A 103 -5.57 4.01 -10.41
CA SER A 103 -5.83 3.34 -11.69
C SER A 103 -7.31 3.01 -11.91
N LYS A 104 -8.08 2.86 -10.83
CA LYS A 104 -9.51 2.44 -10.86
C LYS A 104 -10.49 3.55 -10.49
N ASN A 105 -10.02 4.66 -9.92
CA ASN A 105 -10.86 5.74 -9.42
C ASN A 105 -10.34 7.11 -9.87
N ASP A 106 -11.24 8.08 -9.97
CA ASP A 106 -10.85 9.46 -10.22
C ASP A 106 -9.95 10.01 -9.11
N THR A 107 -8.87 10.71 -9.48
CA THR A 107 -7.88 11.29 -8.55
C THR A 107 -8.54 12.13 -7.45
N SER A 108 -9.60 12.87 -7.78
CA SER A 108 -10.35 13.69 -6.81
C SER A 108 -11.06 12.85 -5.73
N THR A 109 -11.56 11.68 -6.10
CA THR A 109 -12.24 10.75 -5.19
C THR A 109 -11.23 10.14 -4.21
N VAL A 110 -10.06 9.72 -4.72
CA VAL A 110 -8.97 9.19 -3.89
C VAL A 110 -8.42 10.25 -2.92
N ILE A 111 -8.26 11.50 -3.37
CA ILE A 111 -7.87 12.62 -2.49
C ILE A 111 -8.90 12.85 -1.39
N GLY A 112 -10.20 12.85 -1.73
CA GLY A 112 -11.27 12.99 -0.73
C GLY A 112 -11.29 11.84 0.28
N PHE A 113 -11.04 10.63 -0.21
CA PHE A 113 -10.90 9.44 0.61
C PHE A 113 -9.74 9.55 1.61
N ILE A 114 -8.53 9.88 1.15
CA ILE A 114 -7.33 10.04 2.00
C ILE A 114 -7.56 11.11 3.07
N ARG A 115 -8.13 12.27 2.71
CA ARG A 115 -8.48 13.30 3.70
C ARG A 115 -9.40 12.80 4.79
N SER A 116 -10.41 11.99 4.42
CA SER A 116 -11.31 11.37 5.39
C SER A 116 -10.60 10.40 6.33
N LEU A 117 -9.49 9.78 5.90
CA LEU A 117 -8.64 8.95 6.74
C LEU A 117 -7.77 9.81 7.65
N GLN A 118 -7.09 10.85 7.13
CA GLN A 118 -6.28 11.79 7.92
C GLN A 118 -7.08 12.35 9.10
N ASP A 119 -8.31 12.79 8.85
CA ASP A 119 -9.22 13.28 9.88
C ASP A 119 -9.50 12.25 10.97
N ARG A 120 -9.60 10.96 10.61
CA ARG A 120 -9.81 9.90 11.60
C ARG A 120 -8.53 9.59 12.35
N ILE A 121 -7.41 9.42 11.65
CA ILE A 121 -6.11 9.09 12.22
C ILE A 121 -5.66 10.14 13.23
N HIS A 122 -5.87 11.42 12.92
CA HIS A 122 -5.60 12.52 13.83
C HIS A 122 -6.46 12.45 15.10
N ARG A 123 -7.75 12.10 15.00
CA ARG A 123 -8.65 11.99 16.16
C ARG A 123 -8.33 10.80 17.06
N GLU A 124 -8.00 9.65 16.47
CA GLU A 124 -7.78 8.40 17.19
C GLU A 124 -6.30 8.16 17.54
N SER A 125 -5.43 9.16 17.35
CA SER A 125 -4.00 9.04 17.66
C SER A 125 -3.33 7.85 16.97
N GLY A 126 -3.73 7.55 15.72
CA GLY A 126 -3.10 6.53 14.89
C GLY A 126 -1.92 7.08 14.08
N ILE A 127 -1.24 6.22 13.34
CA ILE A 127 -0.27 6.63 12.31
C ILE A 127 -0.73 6.02 10.98
N LEU A 128 -0.82 6.82 9.92
CA LEU A 128 -1.12 6.32 8.58
C LEU A 128 0.07 6.53 7.66
N LEU A 129 0.58 5.43 7.11
CA LEU A 129 1.63 5.41 6.10
C LEU A 129 0.97 5.11 4.75
N ILE A 130 1.15 6.00 3.78
CA ILE A 130 0.68 5.80 2.41
C ILE A 130 1.91 5.55 1.56
N VAL A 131 1.98 4.38 0.92
CA VAL A 131 3.08 4.04 0.03
C VAL A 131 2.81 4.59 -1.35
N LEU A 132 3.81 5.27 -1.91
CA LEU A 132 3.78 5.77 -3.26
C LEU A 132 5.01 5.23 -4.00
N ASN A 133 4.78 4.26 -4.89
CA ASN A 133 5.81 3.85 -5.84
C ASN A 133 5.87 4.88 -6.98
N THR A 134 6.97 5.63 -7.04
CA THR A 134 7.12 6.69 -8.05
C THR A 134 7.26 6.14 -9.47
N SER A 135 7.58 4.85 -9.60
CA SER A 135 7.73 4.17 -10.90
C SER A 135 6.38 3.84 -11.57
N ASP A 136 5.31 3.73 -10.79
CA ASP A 136 4.01 3.18 -11.23
C ASP A 136 2.93 4.25 -11.46
N ILE A 137 3.21 5.52 -11.14
CA ILE A 137 2.22 6.62 -11.20
C ILE A 137 2.69 7.75 -12.11
N GLU A 138 1.79 8.24 -12.96
CA GLU A 138 2.02 9.46 -13.73
C GLU A 138 2.36 10.66 -12.84
N GLU A 139 3.43 11.38 -13.18
CA GLU A 139 3.98 12.50 -12.44
C GLU A 139 2.93 13.58 -12.06
N LYS A 140 1.96 13.82 -12.94
CA LYS A 140 0.85 14.74 -12.71
C LYS A 140 -0.05 14.33 -11.54
N ASN A 141 -0.32 13.03 -11.38
CA ASN A 141 -1.12 12.51 -10.27
C ASN A 141 -0.35 12.59 -8.95
N VAL A 142 0.96 12.34 -8.98
CA VAL A 142 1.86 12.52 -7.83
C VAL A 142 1.84 13.97 -7.35
N GLN A 143 2.03 14.94 -8.25
CA GLN A 143 1.98 16.36 -7.91
C GLN A 143 0.61 16.78 -7.35
N LEU A 144 -0.49 16.23 -7.87
CA LEU A 144 -1.83 16.51 -7.36
C LEU A 144 -2.08 15.95 -5.96
N LEU A 145 -1.57 14.75 -5.66
CA LEU A 145 -1.64 14.17 -4.32
C LEU A 145 -0.83 15.00 -3.32
N LYS A 146 0.44 15.29 -3.64
CA LYS A 146 1.35 16.10 -2.79
C LYS A 146 0.77 17.47 -2.48
N ASN A 147 0.34 18.21 -3.50
CA ASN A 147 -0.12 19.59 -3.35
C ASN A 147 -1.47 19.71 -2.62
N ARG A 148 -2.27 18.64 -2.51
CA ARG A 148 -3.62 18.70 -1.95
C ARG A 148 -3.77 18.02 -0.60
N LEU A 149 -2.86 17.14 -0.20
CA LEU A 149 -3.04 16.32 0.99
C LEU A 149 -2.22 16.79 2.20
N ASP A 150 -1.40 17.84 2.06
CA ASP A 150 -0.54 18.38 3.14
C ASP A 150 0.16 17.25 3.92
N LEU A 151 0.76 16.33 3.16
CA LEU A 151 1.40 15.13 3.69
C LEU A 151 2.88 15.41 3.92
N GLU A 152 3.37 14.95 5.07
CA GLU A 152 4.80 14.89 5.31
C GLU A 152 5.40 13.76 4.48
N ILE A 153 6.32 14.11 3.59
CA ILE A 153 6.96 13.18 2.66
C ILE A 153 8.20 12.61 3.35
N LYS A 154 8.34 11.28 3.32
CA LYS A 154 9.47 10.54 3.89
C LYS A 154 9.98 9.54 2.86
N SER A 155 11.04 9.86 2.12
CA SER A 155 11.68 8.90 1.21
C SER A 155 12.75 8.08 1.92
N MET A 156 13.09 6.93 1.34
CA MET A 156 14.20 6.11 1.84
C MET A 156 15.51 6.92 1.95
N LYS A 157 15.75 7.87 1.04
CA LYS A 157 16.93 8.76 1.05
C LYS A 157 16.92 9.77 2.19
N ASP A 158 15.74 10.28 2.54
CA ASP A 158 15.58 11.25 3.64
C ASP A 158 15.83 10.61 5.00
N ILE A 159 15.48 9.33 5.15
CA ILE A 159 15.68 8.53 6.38
C ILE A 159 17.07 7.89 6.42
N LYS A 160 17.57 7.39 5.28
CA LYS A 160 18.90 6.79 5.12
C LYS A 160 19.98 7.80 4.72
N GLY A 161 19.94 9.04 5.21
CA GLY A 161 21.10 9.97 5.16
C GLY A 161 22.39 9.43 5.82
N LYS A 162 22.45 8.13 6.15
CA LYS A 162 23.62 7.34 6.51
C LYS A 162 23.54 5.97 5.82
N GLU A 163 24.39 5.82 4.80
CA GLU A 163 24.86 4.57 4.17
C GLU A 163 23.85 3.79 3.29
N GLU A 164 23.87 4.07 1.98
CA GLU A 164 23.20 3.31 0.92
C GLU A 164 24.00 2.08 0.44
N LYS A 165 23.29 1.08 -0.10
CA LYS A 165 23.77 0.09 -1.08
C LYS A 165 22.70 -0.11 -2.15
N SER A 166 23.15 -0.30 -3.39
CA SER A 166 22.46 -0.19 -4.68
C SER A 166 21.42 -1.29 -5.05
N PRO A 167 20.64 -1.10 -6.15
CA PRO A 167 19.50 -1.96 -6.56
C PRO A 167 19.85 -3.30 -7.22
N ILE A 168 21.05 -3.50 -7.78
CA ILE A 168 21.43 -4.73 -8.51
C ILE A 168 21.57 -5.94 -7.57
N THR A 169 21.56 -5.66 -6.26
CA THR A 169 21.61 -6.63 -5.17
C THR A 169 20.34 -7.47 -5.02
N ARG A 170 19.18 -6.97 -5.48
CA ARG A 170 17.85 -7.52 -5.13
C ARG A 170 17.36 -8.69 -5.97
N GLU A 171 17.66 -8.72 -7.28
CA GLU A 171 17.35 -9.91 -8.11
C GLU A 171 18.12 -11.15 -7.62
N GLY A 172 19.37 -10.96 -7.18
CA GLY A 172 20.19 -12.01 -6.59
C GLY A 172 19.63 -12.52 -5.26
N ASP A 173 19.20 -11.60 -4.38
CA ASP A 173 18.69 -11.95 -3.05
C ASP A 173 17.30 -12.63 -3.13
N HIS A 174 16.44 -12.24 -4.07
CA HIS A 174 15.15 -12.91 -4.35
C HIS A 174 15.33 -14.32 -4.94
N LEU A 175 16.24 -14.51 -5.91
CA LEU A 175 16.58 -15.83 -6.45
C LEU A 175 17.17 -16.74 -5.36
N VAL A 176 17.98 -16.19 -4.46
CA VAL A 176 18.53 -16.91 -3.31
C VAL A 176 17.43 -17.32 -2.31
N SER A 177 16.36 -16.54 -2.17
CA SER A 177 15.20 -16.91 -1.34
C SER A 177 14.42 -18.05 -1.98
N GLN A 178 14.02 -17.92 -3.26
CA GLN A 178 13.27 -18.97 -3.97
C GLN A 178 13.98 -20.33 -3.96
N VAL A 179 15.31 -20.34 -4.14
CA VAL A 179 16.11 -21.58 -4.10
C VAL A 179 16.25 -22.13 -2.67
N ARG A 180 16.21 -21.28 -1.65
CA ARG A 180 16.21 -21.71 -0.24
C ARG A 180 14.88 -22.39 0.13
N ASP A 181 13.76 -21.82 -0.28
CA ASP A 181 12.42 -22.34 0.02
C ASP A 181 12.20 -23.70 -0.67
N MET A 182 12.69 -23.84 -1.90
CA MET A 182 12.68 -25.11 -2.63
C MET A 182 13.55 -26.19 -1.94
N MET A 183 14.71 -25.82 -1.38
CA MET A 183 15.53 -26.73 -0.58
C MET A 183 14.84 -27.17 0.72
N GLU A 184 14.10 -26.27 1.36
CA GLU A 184 13.36 -26.58 2.59
C GLU A 184 12.22 -27.58 2.32
N PHE A 185 11.44 -27.36 1.26
CA PHE A 185 10.40 -28.28 0.80
C PHE A 185 10.95 -29.69 0.47
N LEU A 186 12.07 -29.78 -0.25
CA LEU A 186 12.68 -31.07 -0.59
C LEU A 186 13.19 -31.82 0.65
N LYS A 187 13.69 -31.09 1.64
CA LYS A 187 14.14 -31.66 2.92
C LYS A 187 12.99 -32.19 3.77
N GLU A 188 11.82 -31.54 3.70
CA GLU A 188 10.60 -32.06 4.34
C GLU A 188 10.10 -33.34 3.68
N GLN A 189 10.13 -33.42 2.35
CA GLN A 189 9.81 -34.65 1.60
C GLN A 189 10.76 -35.79 1.98
N GLU A 190 12.06 -35.53 2.06
CA GLU A 190 13.06 -36.53 2.50
C GLU A 190 12.73 -37.08 3.89
N GLN A 191 12.44 -36.21 4.86
CA GLN A 191 12.07 -36.63 6.22
C GLN A 191 10.76 -37.41 6.28
N HIS A 192 9.80 -37.09 5.41
CA HIS A 192 8.53 -37.82 5.33
C HIS A 192 8.77 -39.25 4.83
N ILE A 193 9.56 -39.41 3.77
CA ILE A 193 9.87 -40.72 3.19
C ILE A 193 10.73 -41.54 4.17
N GLU A 194 11.70 -40.94 4.86
CA GLU A 194 12.48 -41.62 5.90
C GLU A 194 11.59 -42.19 7.02
N LYS A 195 10.58 -41.43 7.46
CA LYS A 195 9.61 -41.89 8.46
C LYS A 195 8.73 -43.05 7.97
N GLU A 196 8.38 -43.08 6.69
CA GLU A 196 7.65 -44.22 6.10
C GLU A 196 8.53 -45.46 6.01
N VAL A 197 9.79 -45.30 5.60
CA VAL A 197 10.80 -46.38 5.54
C VAL A 197 11.03 -46.99 6.92
N ASP A 198 11.18 -46.17 7.96
CA ASP A 198 11.35 -46.64 9.36
C ASP A 198 10.11 -47.38 9.90
N GLN A 199 8.90 -46.97 9.48
CA GLN A 199 7.66 -47.66 9.85
C GLN A 199 7.52 -49.03 9.17
N MET A 200 8.08 -49.20 7.98
CA MET A 200 8.07 -50.48 7.25
C MET A 200 8.97 -51.56 7.89
N ASP A 201 10.01 -51.16 8.63
CA ASP A 201 10.96 -52.08 9.31
C ASP A 201 10.41 -52.69 10.62
N LEU A 202 9.33 -52.13 11.20
CA LEU A 202 8.77 -52.55 12.50
C LEU A 202 7.66 -53.62 12.40
N GLU A 203 7.21 -54.00 11.21
CA GLU A 203 6.11 -54.97 10.99
C GLU A 203 6.60 -56.31 10.40
N GLU A 204 6.34 -57.45 11.07
CA GLU A 204 6.76 -58.79 10.60
C GLU A 204 6.21 -59.14 9.19
N PRO A 205 7.00 -59.76 8.28
CA PRO A 205 6.79 -59.63 6.84
C PRO A 205 5.99 -60.76 6.17
N THR A 206 5.24 -60.41 5.11
CA THR A 206 5.05 -61.28 3.94
C THR A 206 6.05 -60.86 2.85
N GLU A 207 7.12 -61.65 2.68
CA GLU A 207 8.44 -61.25 2.14
C GLU A 207 8.54 -60.78 0.67
N VAL A 208 7.52 -60.89 -0.18
CA VAL A 208 7.75 -60.74 -1.64
C VAL A 208 7.28 -59.40 -2.24
N SER A 209 6.29 -58.71 -1.64
CA SER A 209 5.83 -57.40 -2.13
C SER A 209 6.61 -56.23 -1.52
N ARG A 210 6.89 -56.24 -0.21
CA ARG A 210 7.58 -55.12 0.47
C ARG A 210 9.02 -54.87 -0.02
N SER A 211 9.74 -55.90 -0.49
CA SER A 211 11.12 -55.73 -0.98
C SER A 211 11.23 -54.86 -2.23
N LYS A 212 10.18 -54.77 -3.07
CA LYS A 212 10.19 -53.90 -4.25
C LYS A 212 9.89 -52.47 -3.85
N ASP A 213 8.87 -52.26 -3.01
CA ASP A 213 8.44 -50.94 -2.57
C ASP A 213 9.51 -50.24 -1.72
N PHE A 214 10.17 -50.97 -0.82
CA PHE A 214 11.26 -50.44 0.01
C PHE A 214 12.50 -50.05 -0.81
N LYS A 215 12.83 -50.83 -1.85
CA LYS A 215 13.95 -50.49 -2.72
C LYS A 215 13.64 -49.23 -3.55
N THR A 216 12.40 -49.12 -4.05
CA THR A 216 11.95 -47.94 -4.80
C THR A 216 11.99 -46.67 -3.96
N LEU A 217 11.50 -46.70 -2.71
CA LEU A 217 11.56 -45.55 -1.80
C LEU A 217 13.00 -45.14 -1.45
N LYS A 218 13.90 -46.12 -1.32
CA LYS A 218 15.31 -45.86 -1.03
C LYS A 218 16.03 -45.22 -2.23
N ASP A 219 15.75 -45.69 -3.43
CA ASP A 219 16.27 -45.11 -4.68
C ASP A 219 15.74 -43.66 -4.85
N GLU A 220 14.49 -43.39 -4.44
CA GLU A 220 13.85 -42.05 -4.47
C GLU A 220 14.47 -41.07 -3.46
N ILE A 221 14.79 -41.52 -2.25
CA ILE A 221 15.57 -40.73 -1.26
C ILE A 221 16.96 -40.38 -1.82
N GLU A 222 17.63 -41.32 -2.48
CA GLU A 222 18.96 -41.09 -3.03
C GLU A 222 18.92 -40.04 -4.15
N THR A 223 17.91 -40.07 -5.02
CA THR A 223 17.72 -39.04 -6.05
C THR A 223 17.45 -37.65 -5.47
N LEU A 224 16.61 -37.54 -4.44
CA LEU A 224 16.30 -36.25 -3.79
C LEU A 224 17.55 -35.65 -3.09
N ARG A 225 18.41 -36.50 -2.54
CA ARG A 225 19.68 -36.07 -1.94
C ARG A 225 20.64 -35.49 -2.97
N GLU A 226 20.73 -36.12 -4.15
CA GLU A 226 21.57 -35.63 -5.24
C GLU A 226 21.06 -34.27 -5.78
N GLU A 227 19.74 -34.11 -5.91
CA GLU A 227 19.12 -32.85 -6.32
C GLU A 227 19.37 -31.72 -5.31
N ASN A 228 19.25 -32.00 -4.00
CA ASN A 228 19.53 -31.03 -2.94
C ASN A 228 20.99 -30.54 -2.94
N GLU A 229 21.96 -31.44 -3.12
CA GLU A 229 23.37 -31.04 -3.20
C GLU A 229 23.69 -30.24 -4.47
N SER A 230 23.00 -30.51 -5.59
CA SER A 230 23.11 -29.72 -6.81
C SER A 230 22.61 -28.29 -6.62
N LEU A 231 21.42 -28.12 -6.05
CA LEU A 231 20.81 -26.80 -5.80
C LEU A 231 21.64 -25.96 -4.82
N LYS A 232 22.22 -26.59 -3.81
CA LYS A 232 23.12 -25.93 -2.85
C LYS A 232 24.36 -25.35 -3.53
N THR A 233 24.94 -26.07 -4.49
CA THR A 233 26.10 -25.61 -5.26
C THR A 233 25.74 -24.41 -6.15
N GLU A 234 24.55 -24.42 -6.75
CA GLU A 234 24.05 -23.32 -7.58
C GLU A 234 23.76 -22.07 -6.75
N LEU A 235 23.21 -22.23 -5.54
CA LEU A 235 22.98 -21.14 -4.59
C LEU A 235 24.29 -20.46 -4.13
N GLU A 236 25.36 -21.21 -3.90
CA GLU A 236 26.68 -20.62 -3.58
C GLU A 236 27.25 -19.81 -4.74
N ARG A 237 27.02 -20.26 -5.98
CA ARG A 237 27.44 -19.53 -7.18
C ARG A 237 26.69 -18.20 -7.34
N ILE A 238 25.37 -18.21 -7.19
CA ILE A 238 24.54 -16.99 -7.29
C ILE A 238 24.93 -15.96 -6.24
N LYS A 239 25.20 -16.41 -5.01
CA LYS A 239 25.70 -15.53 -3.93
C LYS A 239 27.02 -14.86 -4.30
N ALA A 240 27.98 -15.61 -4.83
CA ALA A 240 29.27 -15.06 -5.24
C ALA A 240 29.13 -14.02 -6.36
N GLU A 241 28.30 -14.29 -7.37
CA GLU A 241 28.02 -13.36 -8.47
C GLU A 241 27.32 -12.07 -7.96
N SER A 242 26.45 -12.17 -6.95
CA SER A 242 25.82 -11.01 -6.32
C SER A 242 26.79 -10.13 -5.51
N GLU A 243 27.75 -10.74 -4.82
CA GLU A 243 28.75 -10.01 -4.02
C GLU A 243 29.75 -9.25 -4.88
N GLU A 244 30.02 -9.72 -6.10
CA GLU A 244 30.89 -9.06 -7.05
C GLU A 244 30.21 -7.80 -7.63
N LYS A 245 28.94 -7.91 -8.03
CA LYS A 245 28.12 -6.76 -8.48
C LYS A 245 27.92 -5.71 -7.38
N LYS A 246 27.73 -6.13 -6.12
CA LYS A 246 27.67 -5.26 -4.93
C LYS A 246 28.87 -4.32 -4.78
N LYS A 247 30.05 -4.70 -5.32
CA LYS A 247 31.27 -3.88 -5.24
C LYS A 247 31.41 -2.89 -6.39
N GLU A 248 30.80 -3.16 -7.53
CA GLU A 248 30.84 -2.27 -8.69
C GLU A 248 29.91 -1.07 -8.49
N ASP A 249 28.68 -1.29 -8.01
CA ASP A 249 27.70 -0.22 -7.84
C ASP A 249 28.06 0.81 -6.76
N VAL A 250 28.65 0.37 -5.64
CA VAL A 250 29.12 1.26 -4.56
C VAL A 250 30.17 2.25 -5.08
N PHE A 251 30.94 1.85 -6.09
CA PHE A 251 31.94 2.70 -6.71
C PHE A 251 31.32 3.70 -7.71
N GLU A 252 30.16 3.41 -8.28
CA GLU A 252 29.44 4.31 -9.19
C GLU A 252 28.69 5.41 -8.43
N GLU A 253 28.04 5.08 -7.30
CA GLU A 253 27.39 6.06 -6.42
C GLU A 253 28.38 7.11 -5.87
N GLU A 254 29.58 6.70 -5.44
CA GLU A 254 30.62 7.61 -4.93
C GLU A 254 31.06 8.64 -5.99
N ILE A 255 31.07 8.27 -7.28
CA ILE A 255 31.44 9.18 -8.37
C ILE A 255 30.34 10.20 -8.65
N VAL A 256 29.07 9.77 -8.62
CA VAL A 256 27.91 10.66 -8.85
C VAL A 256 27.81 11.70 -7.75
N ASP A 257 27.96 11.29 -6.49
CA ASP A 257 27.92 12.19 -5.33
C ASP A 257 29.04 13.25 -5.37
N ASP A 258 30.26 12.86 -5.74
CA ASP A 258 31.40 13.76 -5.92
C ASP A 258 31.09 14.85 -6.98
N VAL A 259 30.53 14.46 -8.13
CA VAL A 259 30.22 15.40 -9.21
C VAL A 259 29.11 16.35 -8.76
N VAL A 260 28.00 15.83 -8.22
CA VAL A 260 26.87 16.64 -7.75
C VAL A 260 27.28 17.64 -6.67
N ALA A 261 28.17 17.26 -5.75
CA ALA A 261 28.69 18.14 -4.72
C ALA A 261 29.43 19.35 -5.33
N THR A 262 30.30 19.10 -6.31
CA THR A 262 31.03 20.19 -6.99
C THR A 262 30.13 21.16 -7.75
N VAL A 263 29.06 20.68 -8.39
CA VAL A 263 28.12 21.55 -9.11
C VAL A 263 27.32 22.43 -8.15
N LYS A 264 26.96 21.90 -6.97
CA LYS A 264 26.23 22.65 -5.96
C LYS A 264 27.07 23.78 -5.36
N GLU A 265 28.34 23.53 -5.10
CA GLU A 265 29.27 24.56 -4.59
C GLU A 265 29.38 25.73 -5.60
N GLU A 266 29.59 25.44 -6.89
CA GLU A 266 29.64 26.46 -7.95
C GLU A 266 28.34 27.26 -8.06
N LYS A 267 27.19 26.59 -7.89
CA LYS A 267 25.89 27.26 -7.92
C LYS A 267 25.69 28.19 -6.71
N GLU A 268 26.08 27.76 -5.51
CA GLU A 268 25.98 28.58 -4.29
C GLU A 268 26.84 29.84 -4.40
N ASP A 269 28.06 29.73 -4.94
CA ASP A 269 28.95 30.87 -5.18
C ASP A 269 28.31 31.92 -6.12
N ILE A 270 27.61 31.48 -7.16
CA ILE A 270 26.92 32.36 -8.11
C ILE A 270 25.69 33.00 -7.48
N GLU A 271 24.89 32.25 -6.72
CA GLU A 271 23.71 32.76 -6.02
C GLU A 271 24.11 33.83 -4.96
N GLU A 272 25.22 33.64 -4.23
CA GLU A 272 25.79 34.68 -3.36
C GLU A 272 26.28 35.91 -4.13
N GLY A 273 26.79 35.72 -5.34
CA GLY A 273 27.18 36.81 -6.25
C GLY A 273 25.98 37.63 -6.70
N MET A 274 24.86 36.97 -7.04
CA MET A 274 23.61 37.62 -7.43
C MET A 274 23.03 38.47 -6.30
N GLU A 275 22.98 37.97 -5.07
CA GLU A 275 22.47 38.71 -3.91
C GLU A 275 23.22 40.03 -3.71
N LYS A 276 24.54 40.04 -3.87
CA LYS A 276 25.36 41.26 -3.79
C LYS A 276 25.04 42.26 -4.90
N VAL A 277 24.72 41.78 -6.10
CA VAL A 277 24.35 42.63 -7.24
C VAL A 277 22.94 43.20 -7.02
N GLU A 278 21.99 42.41 -6.55
CA GLU A 278 20.64 42.89 -6.22
C GLU A 278 20.67 43.97 -5.12
N ASP A 279 21.45 43.76 -4.06
CA ASP A 279 21.64 44.72 -2.97
C ASP A 279 22.22 46.06 -3.45
N GLU A 280 23.24 46.00 -4.32
CA GLU A 280 23.82 47.21 -4.91
C GLU A 280 22.84 47.93 -5.85
N GLU A 281 22.04 47.20 -6.62
CA GLU A 281 21.03 47.80 -7.49
C GLU A 281 19.91 48.45 -6.68
N GLU A 282 19.48 47.83 -5.58
CA GLU A 282 18.48 48.39 -4.69
C GLU A 282 18.98 49.68 -4.01
N MET A 283 20.27 49.75 -3.64
CA MET A 283 20.90 50.98 -3.16
C MET A 283 20.92 52.07 -4.24
N LYS A 284 21.38 51.75 -5.46
CA LYS A 284 21.47 52.73 -6.56
C LYS A 284 20.10 53.23 -7.02
N ALA A 285 19.09 52.34 -7.00
CA ALA A 285 17.72 52.68 -7.32
C ALA A 285 17.10 53.64 -6.29
N LYS A 286 17.44 53.51 -5.00
CA LYS A 286 17.04 54.47 -3.94
C LYS A 286 17.67 55.85 -4.13
N GLU A 287 18.82 55.93 -4.81
CA GLU A 287 19.49 57.18 -5.19
C GLU A 287 19.03 57.74 -6.55
N GLY A 288 18.05 57.08 -7.20
CA GLY A 288 17.46 57.53 -8.47
C GLY A 288 18.19 57.06 -9.73
N TYR A 289 19.17 56.17 -9.61
CA TYR A 289 19.91 55.58 -10.72
C TYR A 289 19.51 54.10 -10.89
N ARG A 290 18.89 53.76 -12.02
CA ARG A 290 18.77 52.36 -12.47
C ARG A 290 19.81 52.11 -13.55
N SER A 291 20.56 51.03 -13.42
CA SER A 291 21.65 50.68 -14.33
C SER A 291 21.23 49.49 -15.19
N ASP A 292 20.89 49.74 -16.46
CA ASP A 292 20.54 48.68 -17.42
C ASP A 292 21.65 47.63 -17.55
N ALA A 293 22.91 48.02 -17.34
CA ALA A 293 24.05 47.10 -17.33
C ALA A 293 24.00 46.10 -16.16
N MET A 294 23.46 46.50 -15.01
CA MET A 294 23.38 45.66 -13.81
C MET A 294 22.27 44.61 -13.93
N MET A 295 21.12 45.02 -14.49
CA MET A 295 20.04 44.10 -14.88
C MET A 295 20.49 43.09 -15.93
N GLU A 296 21.36 43.50 -16.86
CA GLU A 296 21.94 42.57 -17.84
C GLU A 296 22.94 41.60 -17.21
N THR A 297 23.67 42.00 -16.17
CA THR A 297 24.51 41.10 -15.37
C THR A 297 23.68 40.10 -14.57
N LEU A 298 22.61 40.55 -13.88
CA LEU A 298 21.71 39.65 -13.15
C LEU A 298 21.10 38.59 -14.05
N ARG A 299 20.64 38.99 -15.24
CA ARG A 299 20.07 38.05 -16.21
C ARG A 299 21.06 36.99 -16.68
N LYS A 300 22.34 37.34 -16.85
CA LYS A 300 23.39 36.37 -17.21
C LYS A 300 23.66 35.38 -16.09
N LEU A 301 23.68 35.85 -14.84
CA LEU A 301 23.85 34.98 -13.68
C LEU A 301 22.63 34.05 -13.49
N GLU A 302 21.41 34.55 -13.71
CA GLU A 302 20.18 33.72 -13.71
C GLU A 302 20.24 32.59 -14.76
N ASP A 303 20.69 32.92 -15.98
CA ASP A 303 20.85 31.94 -17.06
C ASP A 303 21.93 30.88 -16.71
N GLU A 304 23.01 31.28 -16.04
CA GLU A 304 24.10 30.41 -15.60
C GLU A 304 23.65 29.46 -14.47
N VAL A 305 22.92 29.98 -13.47
CA VAL A 305 22.28 29.17 -12.42
C VAL A 305 21.28 28.18 -13.03
N GLY A 306 20.53 28.61 -14.06
CA GLY A 306 19.64 27.73 -14.82
C GLY A 306 20.40 26.57 -15.47
N SER A 307 21.50 26.85 -16.16
CA SER A 307 22.35 25.83 -16.79
C SER A 307 22.94 24.84 -15.79
N LEU A 308 23.35 25.30 -14.61
CA LEU A 308 23.88 24.42 -13.56
C LEU A 308 22.80 23.52 -12.95
N ARG A 309 21.55 23.99 -12.86
CA ARG A 309 20.41 23.16 -12.41
C ARG A 309 20.11 22.04 -13.40
N ASP A 310 20.05 22.36 -14.68
CA ASP A 310 19.82 21.37 -15.74
C ASP A 310 20.93 20.31 -15.77
N GLU A 311 22.17 20.70 -15.47
CA GLU A 311 23.30 19.77 -15.41
C GLU A 311 23.26 18.85 -14.18
N ILE A 312 22.85 19.36 -13.01
CA ILE A 312 22.60 18.53 -11.81
C ILE A 312 21.54 17.47 -12.12
N ASP A 313 20.47 17.86 -12.81
CA ASP A 313 19.38 16.94 -13.14
C ASP A 313 19.83 15.91 -14.18
N LYS A 314 20.64 16.31 -15.17
CA LYS A 314 21.25 15.39 -16.13
C LYS A 314 22.16 14.34 -15.47
N VAL A 315 23.02 14.75 -14.53
CA VAL A 315 23.91 13.83 -13.80
C VAL A 315 23.12 12.85 -12.92
N LYS A 316 21.95 13.25 -12.42
CA LYS A 316 21.05 12.37 -11.67
C LYS A 316 20.23 11.42 -12.55
N GLU A 317 19.97 11.79 -13.80
CA GLU A 317 19.22 10.97 -14.76
C GLU A 317 20.10 9.94 -15.49
N GLU A 318 21.40 10.21 -15.63
CA GLU A 318 22.34 9.29 -16.29
C GLU A 318 22.76 8.14 -15.35
N SER A 319 22.56 6.89 -15.82
CA SER A 319 22.76 5.69 -15.00
C SER A 319 24.03 4.91 -15.31
N SER A 320 24.92 5.43 -16.17
CA SER A 320 26.12 4.70 -16.62
C SER A 320 27.41 5.40 -16.21
N ARG A 321 28.39 4.62 -15.75
CA ARG A 321 29.71 5.08 -15.34
C ARG A 321 30.50 5.80 -16.44
N GLU A 322 30.30 5.43 -17.71
CA GLU A 322 30.97 6.10 -18.83
C GLU A 322 30.42 7.52 -19.02
N ASP A 323 29.10 7.70 -18.94
CA ASP A 323 28.45 9.01 -19.12
C ASP A 323 28.84 10.01 -18.01
N VAL A 324 28.84 9.56 -16.75
CA VAL A 324 29.22 10.41 -15.60
C VAL A 324 30.71 10.76 -15.61
N GLN A 325 31.58 9.85 -16.09
CA GLN A 325 33.01 10.14 -16.25
C GLN A 325 33.27 11.16 -17.35
N ASP A 326 32.54 11.10 -18.46
CA ASP A 326 32.64 12.07 -19.55
C ASP A 326 32.25 13.48 -19.07
N ILE A 327 31.16 13.60 -18.30
CA ILE A 327 30.76 14.89 -17.67
C ILE A 327 31.86 15.42 -16.74
N ARG A 328 32.48 14.55 -15.93
CA ARG A 328 33.55 14.94 -15.01
C ARG A 328 34.77 15.47 -15.75
N GLU A 329 35.16 14.85 -16.86
CA GLU A 329 36.28 15.33 -17.68
C GLU A 329 35.93 16.63 -18.42
N GLU A 330 34.72 16.77 -18.98
CA GLU A 330 34.26 18.03 -19.59
C GLU A 330 34.31 19.22 -18.60
N ARG A 331 34.01 18.99 -17.31
CA ARG A 331 34.13 20.03 -16.28
C ARG A 331 35.56 20.41 -15.95
N LYS A 332 36.48 19.44 -15.92
CA LYS A 332 37.91 19.75 -15.71
C LYS A 332 38.42 20.67 -16.81
N ASP A 333 37.96 20.47 -18.03
CA ASP A 333 38.32 21.32 -19.17
C ASP A 333 37.69 22.73 -19.07
N LYS A 334 36.41 22.84 -18.68
CA LYS A 334 35.73 24.15 -18.48
C LYS A 334 36.33 24.99 -17.35
N LYS A 335 36.72 24.36 -16.23
CA LYS A 335 37.32 25.06 -15.09
C LYS A 335 38.68 25.66 -15.44
N VAL A 336 39.45 24.96 -16.27
CA VAL A 336 40.72 25.47 -16.80
C VAL A 336 40.50 26.66 -17.76
N GLU A 337 39.45 26.64 -18.59
CA GLU A 337 39.13 27.79 -19.47
C GLU A 337 38.64 29.04 -18.73
N ASN A 338 37.91 28.89 -17.62
CA ASN A 338 37.41 30.03 -16.84
C ASN A 338 38.51 30.69 -16.00
N GLU A 339 39.43 29.92 -15.43
CA GLU A 339 40.61 30.47 -14.72
C GLU A 339 41.54 31.24 -15.68
N GLU A 340 41.60 30.89 -16.97
CA GLU A 340 42.35 31.66 -17.98
C GLU A 340 41.66 33.00 -18.34
N LYS A 341 40.33 33.08 -18.33
CA LYS A 341 39.58 34.31 -18.67
C LYS A 341 39.57 35.37 -17.58
N GLU A 342 39.53 34.99 -16.30
CA GLU A 342 39.58 35.96 -15.19
C GLU A 342 40.93 36.70 -15.12
N THR A 343 42.01 36.13 -15.68
CA THR A 343 43.32 36.81 -15.72
C THR A 343 43.43 37.91 -16.78
N ASP A 344 42.51 37.98 -17.75
CA ASP A 344 42.55 38.94 -18.84
C ASP A 344 41.64 40.18 -18.62
N GLU A 345 40.65 40.13 -17.71
CA GLU A 345 39.69 41.24 -17.48
C GLU A 345 40.10 42.25 -16.38
N GLU A 346 41.21 42.05 -15.66
CA GLU A 346 41.67 42.98 -14.61
C GLU A 346 42.38 44.26 -15.14
N ILE A 347 42.43 44.46 -16.46
CA ILE A 347 43.09 45.63 -17.09
C ILE A 347 42.08 46.38 -17.98
N GLU A 348 41.24 47.23 -17.39
CA GLU A 348 40.83 48.54 -17.95
C GLU A 348 39.73 49.18 -17.08
N LYS A 349 40.11 50.17 -16.24
CA LYS A 349 39.15 51.11 -15.62
C LYS A 349 39.46 52.57 -16.00
N GLU A 350 38.44 53.19 -16.60
CA GLU A 350 38.05 54.62 -16.61
C GLU A 350 38.91 55.66 -17.40
N PRO A 351 38.38 56.87 -17.76
CA PRO A 351 37.10 57.51 -17.36
C PRO A 351 36.28 58.28 -18.46
N ASP A 352 35.13 58.81 -18.01
CA ASP A 352 34.62 60.20 -18.16
C ASP A 352 33.39 60.45 -19.08
N ILE A 353 32.38 61.18 -18.54
CA ILE A 353 31.81 62.45 -19.06
C ILE A 353 30.42 62.78 -18.44
N THR A 354 30.32 64.08 -18.13
CA THR A 354 29.36 65.02 -17.54
C THR A 354 27.87 65.10 -17.94
N GLU A 355 27.06 65.53 -16.94
CA GLU A 355 25.96 66.54 -16.91
C GLU A 355 24.92 66.67 -18.04
N SER A 356 23.62 66.66 -17.68
CA SER A 356 22.72 67.82 -17.90
C SER A 356 21.32 67.64 -17.26
N GLU A 357 20.75 68.79 -16.86
CA GLU A 357 19.50 69.02 -16.12
C GLU A 357 18.22 68.85 -16.96
N GLY A 358 17.08 68.62 -16.28
CA GLY A 358 15.75 68.93 -16.83
C GLY A 358 14.54 68.27 -16.15
N THR A 359 13.99 68.90 -15.10
CA THR A 359 12.54 68.85 -14.75
C THR A 359 11.75 69.82 -15.65
N PRO A 360 10.38 69.85 -15.73
CA PRO A 360 9.36 69.34 -14.81
C PRO A 360 8.18 68.63 -15.57
N ASP A 361 7.00 68.24 -15.08
CA ASP A 361 6.06 68.86 -14.14
C ASP A 361 4.79 67.96 -13.99
N ILE A 362 4.09 68.11 -12.84
CA ILE A 362 2.61 68.19 -12.68
C ILE A 362 1.70 66.93 -12.56
N GLN A 363 1.15 66.81 -11.32
CA GLN A 363 -0.27 66.63 -10.89
C GLN A 363 -0.99 65.27 -11.17
N SER A 364 -1.89 64.74 -10.34
CA SER A 364 -2.65 65.22 -9.16
C SER A 364 -3.44 64.07 -8.49
N GLU A 365 -3.56 64.12 -7.16
CA GLU A 365 -4.77 64.01 -6.30
C GLU A 365 -5.82 62.89 -6.57
N SER A 366 -6.08 61.99 -5.61
CA SER A 366 -7.09 62.07 -4.50
C SER A 366 -8.13 60.94 -4.69
N ASP A 367 -8.88 60.37 -3.75
CA ASP A 367 -8.96 60.33 -2.29
C ASP A 367 -10.03 59.26 -1.94
N TYR A 368 -9.92 58.60 -0.77
CA TYR A 368 -10.92 58.06 0.18
C TYR A 368 -12.30 57.49 -0.31
N GLU A 369 -12.97 56.50 0.29
CA GLU A 369 -13.18 56.21 1.72
C GLU A 369 -13.92 54.85 1.94
N VAL A 370 -14.02 54.50 3.22
CA VAL A 370 -14.41 53.24 3.90
C VAL A 370 -15.95 53.09 4.08
N ILE A 371 -16.44 51.87 4.38
CA ILE A 371 -17.38 51.50 5.51
C ILE A 371 -18.31 50.27 5.21
N GLN A 372 -18.05 49.21 5.99
CA GLN A 372 -18.90 48.27 6.80
C GLN A 372 -20.04 47.37 6.27
N GLU A 373 -20.11 46.21 6.98
CA GLU A 373 -21.03 45.05 7.00
C GLU A 373 -22.52 45.34 7.25
N PRO A 374 -23.40 44.30 7.17
CA PRO A 374 -24.00 43.81 8.41
C PRO A 374 -24.32 42.28 8.51
N LYS A 375 -24.52 41.84 9.77
CA LYS A 375 -25.07 40.55 10.27
C LYS A 375 -26.60 40.42 10.11
N LEU A 376 -27.13 39.18 10.21
CA LEU A 376 -28.49 38.89 10.73
C LEU A 376 -28.63 37.44 11.27
N GLU A 377 -29.13 37.32 12.51
CA GLU A 377 -29.71 36.13 13.17
C GLU A 377 -31.25 36.14 13.04
N VAL A 378 -31.93 34.97 13.05
CA VAL A 378 -33.28 34.77 13.66
C VAL A 378 -33.48 33.29 14.10
N GLU A 379 -34.05 33.10 15.31
CA GLU A 379 -34.44 31.85 16.01
C GLU A 379 -35.90 31.33 15.78
N TYR A 380 -36.21 30.14 16.38
CA TYR A 380 -37.48 29.66 17.01
C TYR A 380 -38.57 28.95 16.14
N GLN A 381 -39.34 27.90 16.54
CA GLN A 381 -39.57 27.03 17.74
C GLN A 381 -39.99 25.59 17.29
N SER A 382 -39.59 24.50 17.94
CA SER A 382 -40.28 23.63 18.95
C SER A 382 -41.66 23.00 18.63
N GLU A 383 -41.80 21.68 18.81
CA GLU A 383 -42.96 21.05 19.47
C GLU A 383 -42.62 19.67 20.09
N LYS A 384 -43.24 19.38 21.24
CA LYS A 384 -43.07 18.19 22.12
C LYS A 384 -44.23 17.20 21.91
N THR A 385 -44.02 15.92 22.23
CA THR A 385 -44.94 15.18 23.13
C THR A 385 -44.23 14.07 23.90
N LYS A 386 -44.52 13.99 25.21
CA LYS A 386 -44.15 12.96 26.20
C LYS A 386 -45.38 12.09 26.49
N LYS A 387 -45.17 10.81 26.89
CA LYS A 387 -45.75 10.13 28.08
C LYS A 387 -45.44 8.63 28.05
N THR A 388 -45.39 7.83 29.12
CA THR A 388 -44.93 7.90 30.53
C THR A 388 -45.00 6.44 31.03
N ALA A 389 -43.98 6.05 31.80
CA ALA A 389 -43.74 4.86 32.64
C ALA A 389 -44.93 4.03 33.18
N GLU A 390 -44.69 2.71 33.37
CA GLU A 390 -45.08 1.94 34.57
C GLU A 390 -44.31 0.59 34.71
N LYS A 391 -43.96 0.24 35.96
CA LYS A 391 -43.48 -1.06 36.52
C LYS A 391 -43.93 -1.05 38.00
N PRO A 392 -43.93 -2.14 38.81
CA PRO A 392 -43.77 -3.59 38.52
C PRO A 392 -44.79 -4.50 39.29
N LYS A 393 -44.76 -5.84 39.08
CA LYS A 393 -45.09 -6.88 40.09
C LYS A 393 -44.52 -8.27 39.71
N GLU A 394 -44.27 -9.06 40.75
CA GLU A 394 -43.38 -10.24 40.90
C GLU A 394 -43.81 -11.58 40.26
N GLU A 395 -42.78 -12.46 40.13
CA GLU A 395 -42.75 -13.94 40.11
C GLU A 395 -43.24 -14.73 38.86
N SER A 396 -42.28 -15.23 38.06
CA SER A 396 -41.96 -16.68 37.95
C SER A 396 -40.82 -16.91 36.95
N GLU A 397 -39.80 -17.69 37.32
CA GLU A 397 -38.67 -18.11 36.48
C GLU A 397 -39.11 -18.75 35.15
N LYS A 398 -38.72 -18.14 34.01
CA LYS A 398 -38.55 -18.80 32.71
C LYS A 398 -37.45 -18.11 31.91
N GLU A 399 -36.57 -18.93 31.32
CA GLU A 399 -35.41 -18.56 30.50
C GLU A 399 -35.76 -17.59 29.34
N PRO A 400 -34.82 -16.75 28.85
CA PRO A 400 -35.13 -15.74 27.86
C PRO A 400 -35.20 -16.33 26.44
N THR A 401 -36.41 -16.44 25.89
CA THR A 401 -36.74 -17.03 24.58
C THR A 401 -36.69 -16.08 23.36
N ASP A 402 -36.01 -14.94 23.42
CA ASP A 402 -36.12 -13.91 22.35
C ASP A 402 -34.86 -13.64 21.51
N GLN A 403 -33.83 -14.48 21.61
CA GLN A 403 -32.65 -14.35 20.73
C GLN A 403 -32.93 -14.93 19.35
N LYS A 404 -32.96 -14.06 18.33
CA LYS A 404 -33.11 -14.41 16.90
C LYS A 404 -31.86 -15.09 16.32
N ILE A 405 -30.69 -14.74 16.84
CA ILE A 405 -29.39 -15.28 16.45
C ILE A 405 -28.74 -15.85 17.72
N ILE A 406 -28.25 -17.08 17.65
CA ILE A 406 -27.44 -17.72 18.68
C ILE A 406 -26.03 -17.88 18.11
N ILE A 407 -25.02 -17.50 18.88
CA ILE A 407 -23.62 -17.75 18.54
C ILE A 407 -23.13 -18.86 19.47
N GLU A 408 -22.81 -20.02 18.90
CA GLU A 408 -22.16 -21.16 19.56
C GLU A 408 -20.66 -21.18 19.25
N GLU A 409 -19.88 -22.01 19.94
CA GLU A 409 -18.41 -22.07 19.77
C GLU A 409 -17.98 -22.40 18.33
N ASP A 410 -18.78 -23.18 17.59
CA ASP A 410 -18.46 -23.71 16.26
C ASP A 410 -19.46 -23.32 15.17
N LYS A 411 -20.55 -22.62 15.51
CA LYS A 411 -21.56 -22.17 14.54
C LYS A 411 -22.44 -21.02 15.02
N THR A 412 -22.99 -20.28 14.05
CA THR A 412 -24.02 -19.26 14.26
C THR A 412 -25.38 -19.78 13.79
N ILE A 413 -26.39 -19.78 14.66
CA ILE A 413 -27.73 -20.29 14.38
C ILE A 413 -28.72 -19.14 14.24
N LEU A 414 -29.39 -19.04 13.09
CA LEU A 414 -30.53 -18.17 12.88
C LEU A 414 -31.80 -18.96 13.20
N LYS A 415 -32.54 -18.54 14.23
CA LYS A 415 -33.71 -19.27 14.69
C LYS A 415 -34.86 -19.25 13.69
N SER A 416 -35.69 -20.30 13.74
CA SER A 416 -36.84 -20.45 12.85
C SER A 416 -37.81 -19.28 12.88
N ASP A 417 -38.53 -19.08 11.77
CA ASP A 417 -39.69 -18.19 11.65
C ASP A 417 -39.43 -16.71 11.98
N PHE A 418 -38.17 -16.27 11.88
CA PHE A 418 -37.79 -14.87 12.05
C PHE A 418 -37.46 -14.17 10.73
N GLU A 419 -37.73 -12.86 10.71
CA GLU A 419 -37.23 -11.95 9.70
C GLU A 419 -35.98 -11.23 10.21
N ILE A 420 -34.92 -11.28 9.39
CA ILE A 420 -33.64 -10.63 9.61
C ILE A 420 -33.40 -9.70 8.41
N ALA A 421 -33.17 -8.41 8.70
CA ALA A 421 -33.07 -7.37 7.69
C ALA A 421 -31.61 -6.96 7.37
N GLU A 422 -30.65 -7.65 7.97
CA GLU A 422 -29.22 -7.33 7.94
C GLU A 422 -28.45 -8.53 7.38
N ASP A 423 -27.22 -8.27 6.94
CA ASP A 423 -26.27 -9.32 6.57
C ASP A 423 -25.86 -10.10 7.82
N VAL A 424 -25.59 -11.39 7.64
CA VAL A 424 -25.09 -12.24 8.73
C VAL A 424 -23.73 -12.80 8.32
N GLU A 425 -22.70 -12.39 9.06
CA GLU A 425 -21.34 -12.87 8.91
C GLU A 425 -20.91 -13.69 10.14
N SER A 426 -20.18 -14.77 9.90
CA SER A 426 -19.72 -15.69 10.95
C SER A 426 -18.33 -16.22 10.63
N GLU A 427 -17.43 -16.17 11.61
CA GLU A 427 -16.09 -16.81 11.55
C GLU A 427 -16.16 -18.35 11.57
N ASN A 428 -17.37 -18.88 11.77
CA ASN A 428 -17.69 -20.28 11.90
C ASN A 428 -18.80 -20.67 10.92
N SER A 429 -19.29 -21.91 10.97
CA SER A 429 -20.41 -22.36 10.13
C SER A 429 -21.71 -21.59 10.45
N ILE A 430 -22.62 -21.45 9.48
CA ILE A 430 -23.96 -20.85 9.70
C ILE A 430 -25.04 -21.91 9.51
N GLU A 431 -25.97 -21.97 10.46
CA GLU A 431 -27.19 -22.77 10.37
C GLU A 431 -28.41 -21.85 10.36
N VAL A 432 -29.13 -21.82 9.24
CA VAL A 432 -30.39 -21.09 9.12
C VAL A 432 -31.54 -22.06 9.29
N GLN A 433 -32.25 -21.95 10.40
CA GLN A 433 -33.38 -22.82 10.68
C GLN A 433 -34.59 -22.50 9.77
N LYS A 434 -35.55 -23.42 9.74
CA LYS A 434 -36.70 -23.35 8.83
C LYS A 434 -37.46 -22.02 8.89
N GLY A 435 -38.01 -21.61 7.74
CA GLY A 435 -38.96 -20.50 7.68
C GLY A 435 -38.36 -19.11 7.93
N VAL A 436 -37.03 -18.97 7.91
CA VAL A 436 -36.38 -17.66 8.04
C VAL A 436 -36.56 -16.84 6.77
N ILE A 437 -36.76 -15.53 6.94
CA ILE A 437 -36.70 -14.57 5.84
C ILE A 437 -35.51 -13.65 6.11
N LEU A 438 -34.46 -13.80 5.32
CA LEU A 438 -33.27 -12.99 5.43
C LEU A 438 -33.19 -12.03 4.24
N LYS A 439 -33.12 -10.73 4.52
CA LYS A 439 -33.09 -9.66 3.51
C LYS A 439 -31.68 -9.08 3.27
N GLY A 440 -30.66 -9.81 3.72
CA GLY A 440 -29.26 -9.50 3.47
C GLY A 440 -28.53 -10.70 2.85
N SER A 441 -27.22 -10.70 2.97
CA SER A 441 -26.34 -11.80 2.55
C SER A 441 -25.92 -12.67 3.75
N LEU A 442 -25.60 -13.93 3.46
CA LEU A 442 -24.99 -14.86 4.42
C LEU A 442 -23.53 -15.05 4.05
N LYS A 443 -22.62 -14.78 4.98
CA LYS A 443 -21.18 -15.01 4.80
C LYS A 443 -20.66 -15.85 5.95
N ALA A 444 -20.09 -17.01 5.64
CA ALA A 444 -19.53 -17.91 6.64
C ALA A 444 -18.13 -18.36 6.24
N GLU A 445 -17.30 -18.56 7.24
CA GLU A 445 -16.02 -19.19 7.01
C GLU A 445 -16.19 -20.68 6.68
N GLY A 446 -16.99 -21.37 7.49
CA GLY A 446 -17.31 -22.79 7.37
C GLY A 446 -18.58 -23.05 6.55
N ASP A 447 -19.22 -24.19 6.81
CA ASP A 447 -20.40 -24.64 6.07
C ASP A 447 -21.60 -23.70 6.27
N ILE A 448 -22.43 -23.55 5.24
CA ILE A 448 -23.73 -22.87 5.36
C ILE A 448 -24.83 -23.88 5.10
N THR A 449 -25.65 -24.12 6.12
CA THR A 449 -26.85 -24.97 5.99
C THR A 449 -28.10 -24.11 6.12
N VAL A 450 -28.93 -24.14 5.08
CA VAL A 450 -30.22 -23.44 5.04
C VAL A 450 -31.33 -24.47 5.08
N GLU A 451 -32.11 -24.50 6.15
CA GLU A 451 -33.26 -25.39 6.29
C GLU A 451 -34.45 -24.98 5.41
N GLU A 452 -35.47 -25.84 5.36
CA GLU A 452 -36.60 -25.74 4.45
C GLU A 452 -37.46 -24.47 4.61
N SER A 453 -38.16 -24.11 3.52
CA SER A 453 -39.08 -22.96 3.47
C SER A 453 -38.44 -21.61 3.80
N THR A 454 -37.13 -21.48 3.61
CA THR A 454 -36.36 -20.27 3.91
C THR A 454 -36.20 -19.41 2.67
N THR A 455 -36.27 -18.08 2.83
CA THR A 455 -36.02 -17.11 1.75
C THR A 455 -34.81 -16.25 2.09
N ILE A 456 -33.84 -16.18 1.19
CA ILE A 456 -32.65 -15.34 1.28
C ILE A 456 -32.66 -14.37 0.11
N GLN A 457 -32.63 -13.07 0.42
CA GLN A 457 -32.66 -11.97 -0.55
C GLN A 457 -31.29 -11.30 -0.68
N GLY A 458 -30.24 -12.11 -0.70
CA GLY A 458 -28.86 -11.71 -0.90
C GLY A 458 -28.01 -12.94 -1.17
N GLU A 459 -26.71 -12.73 -1.25
CA GLU A 459 -25.72 -13.74 -1.61
C GLU A 459 -25.50 -14.72 -0.47
N ILE A 460 -25.13 -15.96 -0.80
CA ILE A 460 -24.69 -16.96 0.16
C ILE A 460 -23.26 -17.32 -0.14
N ILE A 461 -22.33 -16.96 0.74
CA ILE A 461 -20.89 -17.16 0.54
C ILE A 461 -20.34 -18.03 1.68
N SER A 462 -20.04 -19.29 1.36
CA SER A 462 -19.18 -20.12 2.20
C SER A 462 -17.76 -20.09 1.63
N ARG A 463 -16.82 -19.56 2.41
CA ARG A 463 -15.47 -19.25 1.90
C ARG A 463 -14.57 -20.50 1.78
N SER A 464 -14.67 -21.46 2.71
CA SER A 464 -13.98 -22.77 2.62
C SER A 464 -14.88 -24.00 2.79
N GLY A 465 -16.15 -23.81 3.14
CA GLY A 465 -17.12 -24.87 3.42
C GLY A 465 -18.08 -25.18 2.27
N ASP A 466 -18.98 -26.11 2.54
CA ASP A 466 -20.04 -26.54 1.64
C ASP A 466 -21.35 -25.80 1.94
N VAL A 467 -22.15 -25.52 0.90
CA VAL A 467 -23.46 -24.90 1.02
C VAL A 467 -24.57 -25.95 0.80
N LYS A 468 -25.50 -26.05 1.75
CA LYS A 468 -26.64 -26.97 1.70
C LYS A 468 -27.94 -26.20 1.75
N ILE A 469 -28.69 -26.21 0.66
CA ILE A 469 -30.00 -25.57 0.56
C ILE A 469 -31.11 -26.62 0.72
N GLY A 470 -31.95 -26.39 1.72
CA GLY A 470 -33.13 -27.18 2.06
C GLY A 470 -34.24 -27.10 1.01
N LYS A 471 -35.35 -27.78 1.28
CA LYS A 471 -36.49 -27.88 0.36
C LYS A 471 -37.30 -26.59 0.36
N ASP A 472 -37.94 -26.30 -0.77
CA ASP A 472 -38.85 -25.15 -0.90
C ASP A 472 -38.19 -23.80 -0.54
N CYS A 473 -36.87 -23.70 -0.71
CA CYS A 473 -36.12 -22.49 -0.43
C CYS A 473 -36.06 -21.56 -1.64
N LYS A 474 -35.87 -20.27 -1.38
CA LYS A 474 -35.66 -19.27 -2.43
C LYS A 474 -34.42 -18.45 -2.11
N VAL A 475 -33.42 -18.51 -2.99
CA VAL A 475 -32.23 -17.65 -2.96
C VAL A 475 -32.30 -16.76 -4.18
N ASN A 476 -32.42 -15.45 -3.97
CA ASN A 476 -32.64 -14.48 -5.05
C ASN A 476 -31.33 -13.95 -5.67
N ASP A 477 -30.21 -14.49 -5.24
CA ASP A 477 -28.88 -14.05 -5.64
C ASP A 477 -27.93 -15.24 -5.78
N GLU A 478 -26.64 -14.96 -5.90
CA GLU A 478 -25.58 -15.95 -6.10
C GLU A 478 -25.27 -16.78 -4.85
N ILE A 479 -24.97 -18.06 -5.07
CA ILE A 479 -24.43 -18.97 -4.06
C ILE A 479 -22.99 -19.31 -4.42
N PHE A 480 -22.07 -19.03 -3.50
CA PHE A 480 -20.66 -19.41 -3.58
C PHE A 480 -20.29 -20.42 -2.48
N GLY A 481 -19.64 -21.51 -2.86
CA GLY A 481 -19.14 -22.50 -1.90
C GLY A 481 -18.13 -23.48 -2.52
N ARG A 482 -17.52 -24.31 -1.67
CA ARG A 482 -16.67 -25.41 -2.16
C ARG A 482 -17.51 -26.44 -2.91
N SER A 483 -18.54 -26.97 -2.26
CA SER A 483 -19.58 -27.78 -2.89
C SER A 483 -20.96 -27.19 -2.59
N VAL A 484 -21.87 -27.20 -3.56
CA VAL A 484 -23.23 -26.65 -3.39
C VAL A 484 -24.26 -27.74 -3.63
N SER A 485 -25.14 -27.97 -2.66
CA SER A 485 -26.25 -28.92 -2.80
C SER A 485 -27.59 -28.22 -2.64
N VAL A 486 -28.49 -28.43 -3.60
CA VAL A 486 -29.81 -27.79 -3.62
C VAL A 486 -30.90 -28.86 -3.63
N SER A 487 -31.74 -28.83 -2.59
CA SER A 487 -32.84 -29.78 -2.41
C SER A 487 -34.06 -29.43 -3.28
N GLU A 488 -35.03 -30.35 -3.33
CA GLU A 488 -36.18 -30.28 -4.23
C GLU A 488 -37.01 -28.99 -4.08
N ARG A 489 -37.60 -28.55 -5.21
CA ARG A 489 -38.50 -27.38 -5.32
C ARG A 489 -37.90 -26.04 -4.93
N SER A 490 -36.58 -25.98 -4.72
CA SER A 490 -35.88 -24.74 -4.42
C SER A 490 -35.53 -23.97 -5.67
N LYS A 491 -35.49 -22.65 -5.54
CA LYS A 491 -35.11 -21.71 -6.60
C LYS A 491 -33.85 -20.97 -6.17
N VAL A 492 -32.85 -20.98 -7.01
CA VAL A 492 -31.61 -20.23 -6.87
C VAL A 492 -31.43 -19.43 -8.15
N GLU A 493 -30.92 -18.21 -8.06
CA GLU A 493 -30.53 -17.50 -9.28
C GLU A 493 -29.22 -18.13 -9.79
N ASP A 494 -28.10 -17.84 -9.17
CA ASP A 494 -26.80 -18.24 -9.71
C ASP A 494 -26.02 -19.12 -8.71
N ILE A 495 -25.25 -20.09 -9.21
CA ILE A 495 -24.42 -20.98 -8.39
C ILE A 495 -22.99 -20.97 -8.90
N VAL A 496 -22.03 -20.71 -8.02
CA VAL A 496 -20.59 -20.86 -8.22
C VAL A 496 -20.05 -21.88 -7.23
N ALA A 497 -19.50 -22.98 -7.73
CA ALA A 497 -18.89 -24.02 -6.89
C ALA A 497 -17.48 -24.38 -7.36
N LYS A 498 -16.53 -24.43 -6.42
CA LYS A 498 -15.14 -24.85 -6.72
C LYS A 498 -15.01 -26.34 -7.01
N LYS A 499 -15.89 -27.17 -6.45
CA LYS A 499 -15.79 -28.63 -6.52
C LYS A 499 -16.99 -29.24 -7.21
N GLU A 500 -18.10 -29.42 -6.50
CA GLU A 500 -19.30 -30.06 -7.07
C GLU A 500 -20.60 -29.29 -6.80
N VAL A 501 -21.53 -29.39 -7.75
CA VAL A 501 -22.93 -28.95 -7.59
C VAL A 501 -23.85 -30.16 -7.65
N ILE A 502 -24.73 -30.33 -6.66
CA ILE A 502 -25.71 -31.42 -6.59
C ILE A 502 -27.12 -30.85 -6.61
N LEU A 503 -27.89 -31.13 -7.66
CA LEU A 503 -29.26 -30.64 -7.80
C LEU A 503 -30.27 -31.77 -7.64
N LYS A 504 -31.21 -31.63 -6.71
CA LYS A 504 -32.34 -32.58 -6.57
C LYS A 504 -33.49 -32.24 -7.52
N ASN A 505 -34.42 -33.18 -7.68
CA ASN A 505 -35.53 -33.05 -8.63
C ASN A 505 -36.33 -31.76 -8.41
N ASN A 506 -36.76 -31.13 -9.50
CA ASN A 506 -37.57 -29.90 -9.51
C ASN A 506 -36.89 -28.67 -8.89
N THR A 507 -35.56 -28.63 -8.80
CA THR A 507 -34.83 -27.38 -8.59
C THR A 507 -34.92 -26.48 -9.82
N ARG A 508 -34.83 -25.17 -9.61
CA ARG A 508 -34.64 -24.20 -10.69
C ARG A 508 -33.44 -23.35 -10.34
N VAL A 509 -32.45 -23.38 -11.23
CA VAL A 509 -31.24 -22.55 -11.16
C VAL A 509 -31.16 -21.79 -12.47
N ARG A 510 -30.82 -20.50 -12.43
CA ARG A 510 -30.68 -19.65 -13.62
C ARG A 510 -29.34 -19.92 -14.30
N ASP A 511 -28.24 -19.83 -13.56
CA ASP A 511 -26.89 -20.11 -14.06
C ASP A 511 -26.06 -20.95 -13.08
N ILE A 512 -25.14 -21.75 -13.63
CA ILE A 512 -24.25 -22.62 -12.87
C ILE A 512 -22.84 -22.53 -13.44
N SER A 513 -21.91 -22.09 -12.61
CA SER A 513 -20.47 -22.17 -12.83
C SER A 513 -19.86 -23.17 -11.84
N CYS A 514 -19.26 -24.24 -12.35
CA CYS A 514 -18.63 -25.25 -11.51
C CYS A 514 -17.30 -25.70 -12.14
N GLN A 515 -16.25 -25.81 -11.33
CA GLN A 515 -14.92 -26.14 -11.84
C GLN A 515 -14.72 -27.65 -12.08
N GLU A 516 -15.40 -28.53 -11.34
CA GLU A 516 -15.30 -29.99 -11.53
C GLU A 516 -16.61 -30.62 -12.05
N ASP A 517 -17.58 -30.90 -11.17
CA ASP A 517 -18.72 -31.79 -11.47
C ASP A 517 -20.09 -31.17 -11.14
N VAL A 518 -21.08 -31.33 -12.02
CA VAL A 518 -22.50 -31.01 -11.77
C VAL A 518 -23.35 -32.28 -11.87
N LYS A 519 -24.10 -32.62 -10.81
CA LYS A 519 -24.83 -33.89 -10.63
C LYS A 519 -26.34 -33.72 -10.44
#